data_AF-A0A7M7Q308-F1
#
_entry.id   AF-A0A7M7Q308-F1
#
_cell.length_a   1.000
_cell.length_b   1.000
_cell.length_c   1.000
_cell.angle_alpha   90.00
_cell.angle_beta   90.00
_cell.angle_gamma   90.00
#
_symmetry.space_group_name_H-M   'P 1'
#
loop_
_entity.id
_entity.type
_entity.pdbx_description
1 polymer ?
#
loop_
_entity_poly.entity_id
_entity_poly.type
_entity_poly.pdbx_seq_one_letter_code
_entity_poly.pdbx_strand_id
1 'polypeptide(L)'
;MEVVELAEETPVNTQFTVADLDIEILPIIYEIIRSVEKDPHDTSQKVKESADTSQKILELQKKLDSARAQIKRLPGIEYSKEEQLQKLEILRKQLRLKKELLLKYRNMCTFDAPKV
;
A
#
# COMPACT_ATOMS: atom_id res chain seq x y z
N MET A 1 9.42 -19.85 -38.49
CA MET A 1 9.27 -18.50 -37.93
C MET A 1 9.42 -18.64 -36.44
N GLU A 2 10.46 -18.02 -35.88
CA GLU A 2 10.75 -18.03 -34.45
C GLU A 2 9.57 -17.44 -33.69
N VAL A 3 9.10 -18.18 -32.69
CA VAL A 3 8.23 -17.66 -31.64
C VAL A 3 9.01 -16.57 -30.93
N VAL A 4 8.78 -15.32 -31.33
CA VAL A 4 9.23 -14.16 -30.55
C VAL A 4 8.39 -14.19 -29.28
N GLU A 5 8.93 -14.81 -28.23
CA GLU A 5 8.48 -14.60 -26.86
C GLU A 5 8.62 -13.11 -26.57
N LEU A 6 7.51 -12.39 -26.71
CA LEU A 6 7.34 -11.08 -26.11
C LEU A 6 7.43 -11.30 -24.61
N ALA A 7 8.63 -11.14 -24.07
CA ALA A 7 8.85 -11.01 -22.65
C ALA A 7 7.85 -9.96 -22.14
N GLU A 8 6.88 -10.42 -21.34
CA GLU A 8 6.03 -9.53 -20.56
C GLU A 8 6.95 -8.81 -19.58
N GLU A 9 7.54 -7.69 -20.00
CA GLU A 9 8.06 -6.71 -19.05
C GLU A 9 6.85 -6.16 -18.31
N THR A 10 6.49 -6.83 -17.22
CA THR A 10 5.59 -6.29 -16.22
C THR A 10 6.22 -4.99 -15.75
N PRO A 11 5.59 -3.82 -15.98
CA PRO A 11 6.14 -2.58 -15.49
C PRO A 11 6.28 -2.73 -13.98
N VAL A 12 7.50 -2.57 -13.46
CA VAL A 12 7.78 -2.58 -12.03
C VAL A 12 6.90 -1.48 -11.44
N ASN A 13 5.82 -1.86 -10.77
CA ASN A 13 4.87 -0.90 -10.23
C ASN A 13 5.52 -0.23 -9.03
N THR A 14 6.20 0.90 -9.25
CA THR A 14 6.88 1.70 -8.22
C THR A 14 5.90 2.48 -7.33
N GLN A 15 4.63 2.08 -7.29
CA GLN A 15 3.59 2.77 -6.57
C GLN A 15 3.63 2.40 -5.09
N PHE A 16 3.59 3.40 -4.22
CA PHE A 16 3.49 3.22 -2.78
C PHE A 16 2.20 2.45 -2.43
N THR A 17 2.33 1.34 -1.73
CA THR A 17 1.25 0.42 -1.39
C THR A 17 1.05 0.31 0.12
N VAL A 18 0.01 -0.44 0.52
CA VAL A 18 -0.27 -0.76 1.93
C VAL A 18 0.89 -1.53 2.57
N ALA A 19 1.65 -2.31 1.80
CA ALA A 19 2.78 -3.08 2.32
C ALA A 19 3.98 -2.19 2.73
N ASP A 20 4.02 -0.95 2.23
CA ASP A 20 5.09 0.01 2.49
C ASP A 20 4.80 0.89 3.73
N LEU A 21 3.66 0.66 4.40
CA LEU A 21 3.24 1.41 5.57
C LEU A 21 3.93 0.93 6.84
N ASP A 22 4.62 1.84 7.53
CA ASP A 22 5.08 1.63 8.90
C ASP A 22 4.04 2.18 9.89
N ILE A 23 3.11 1.31 10.31
CA ILE A 23 1.97 1.64 11.18
C ILE A 23 1.85 0.73 12.41
N GLU A 24 2.94 0.07 12.80
CA GLU A 24 2.94 -0.81 13.98
C GLU A 24 2.92 0.00 15.29
N ILE A 25 1.71 0.12 15.87
CA ILE A 25 1.45 0.87 17.11
C ILE A 25 1.06 0.00 18.31
N LEU A 26 0.71 -1.27 18.10
CA LEU A 26 0.25 -2.14 19.19
C LEU A 26 1.32 -2.41 20.26
N PRO A 27 2.61 -2.62 19.92
CA PRO A 27 3.64 -2.83 20.94
C PRO A 27 3.74 -1.66 21.92
N ILE A 28 3.72 -0.42 21.41
CA ILE A 28 3.83 0.77 22.26
C ILE A 28 2.58 1.01 23.10
N ILE A 29 1.38 0.73 22.56
CA ILE A 29 0.13 0.79 23.33
C ILE A 29 0.17 -0.22 24.47
N TYR A 30 0.59 -1.46 24.19
CA TYR A 30 0.72 -2.50 25.19
C TYR A 30 1.70 -2.10 26.30
N GLU A 31 2.84 -1.52 25.93
CA GLU A 31 3.84 -1.05 26.89
C GLU A 31 3.33 0.07 27.80
N ILE A 32 2.51 1.00 27.26
CA ILE A 32 1.88 2.06 28.04
C ILE A 32 0.86 1.47 29.02
N ILE A 33 0.00 0.55 28.56
CA ILE A 33 -0.98 -0.11 29.44
C ILE A 33 -0.24 -0.82 30.59
N ARG A 34 0.80 -1.61 30.25
CA ARG A 34 1.59 -2.34 31.24
C ARG A 34 2.32 -1.41 32.22
N SER A 35 2.78 -0.24 31.79
CA SER A 35 3.46 0.71 32.68
C SER A 35 2.50 1.42 33.64
N VAL A 36 1.24 1.62 33.23
CA VAL A 36 0.18 2.19 34.08
C VAL A 36 -0.36 1.17 35.09
N GLU A 37 -0.43 -0.10 34.71
CA GLU A 37 -0.88 -1.19 35.60
C GLU A 37 0.14 -1.55 36.69
N LYS A 38 1.39 -1.11 36.54
CA LYS A 38 2.46 -1.40 37.49
C LYS A 38 2.29 -0.54 38.75
N ASP A 39 2.21 -1.18 39.92
CA ASP A 39 2.13 -0.48 41.20
C ASP A 39 3.56 -0.21 41.75
N PRO A 40 4.02 1.05 41.78
CA PRO A 40 5.38 1.36 42.22
C PRO A 40 5.48 1.31 43.75
N HIS A 41 6.35 0.43 44.26
CA HIS A 41 6.59 0.29 45.70
C HIS A 41 7.41 1.44 46.33
N ASP A 42 8.04 2.32 45.52
CA ASP A 42 8.83 3.46 45.98
C ASP A 42 8.56 4.75 45.15
N THR A 43 8.63 5.92 45.80
CA THR A 43 8.33 7.23 45.21
C THR A 43 9.33 7.60 44.10
N SER A 44 10.61 7.23 44.24
CA SER A 44 11.61 7.46 43.20
C SER A 44 11.31 6.64 41.93
N GLN A 45 10.88 5.38 42.10
CA GLN A 45 10.47 4.51 41.01
C GLN A 45 9.22 5.05 40.31
N LYS A 46 8.24 5.54 41.06
CA LYS A 46 7.02 6.16 40.51
C LYS A 46 7.31 7.36 39.61
N VAL A 47 8.24 8.24 39.99
CA VAL A 47 8.62 9.42 39.18
C VAL A 47 9.29 8.99 37.87
N LYS A 48 10.21 8.01 37.95
CA LYS A 48 10.90 7.47 36.76
C LYS A 48 9.92 6.78 35.81
N GLU A 49 9.06 5.91 36.33
CA GLU A 49 8.08 5.17 35.53
C GLU A 49 7.03 6.10 34.90
N SER A 50 6.64 7.17 35.59
CA SER A 50 5.78 8.22 35.04
C SER A 50 6.45 8.97 33.87
N ALA A 51 7.73 9.31 34.01
CA ALA A 51 8.49 9.95 32.94
C ALA A 51 8.66 9.02 31.72
N ASP A 52 9.00 7.75 31.94
CA ASP A 52 9.12 6.75 30.88
C ASP A 52 7.77 6.53 30.16
N THR A 53 6.67 6.46 30.92
CA THR A 53 5.32 6.34 30.34
C THR A 53 4.96 7.56 29.50
N SER A 54 5.24 8.76 29.99
CA SER A 54 5.03 10.01 29.25
C SER A 54 5.82 10.04 27.95
N GLN A 55 7.06 9.54 27.97
CA GLN A 55 7.89 9.43 26.77
C GLN A 55 7.29 8.47 25.74
N LYS A 56 6.76 7.32 26.17
CA LYS A 56 6.08 6.37 25.27
C LYS A 56 4.80 6.95 24.67
N ILE A 57 4.04 7.75 25.42
CA ILE A 57 2.87 8.45 24.90
C ILE A 57 3.27 9.41 23.77
N LEU A 58 4.37 10.16 23.96
CA LEU A 58 4.89 11.07 22.92
C LEU A 58 5.37 10.31 21.68
N GLU A 59 6.02 9.16 21.86
CA GLU A 59 6.41 8.30 20.74
C GLU A 59 5.19 7.75 19.99
N LEU A 60 4.15 7.31 20.70
CA LEU A 60 2.90 6.86 20.08
C LEU A 60 2.26 7.98 19.26
N GLN A 61 2.22 9.21 19.81
CA GLN A 61 1.73 10.37 19.08
C GLN A 61 2.50 10.59 17.77
N LYS A 62 3.84 10.57 17.83
CA LYS A 62 4.69 10.70 16.63
C LYS A 62 4.44 9.58 15.61
N LYS A 63 4.30 8.34 16.07
CA LYS A 63 3.97 7.19 15.19
C LYS A 63 2.60 7.38 14.53
N LEU A 64 1.59 7.85 15.25
CA LEU A 64 0.27 8.13 14.69
C LEU A 64 0.31 9.24 13.65
N ASP A 65 1.07 10.31 13.89
CA ASP A 65 1.20 11.40 12.93
C ASP A 65 1.98 10.97 11.67
N SER A 66 3.04 10.18 11.84
CA SER A 66 3.75 9.53 10.73
C SER A 66 2.82 8.61 9.93
N ALA A 67 2.06 7.75 10.61
CA ALA A 67 1.09 6.85 9.99
C ALA A 67 0.05 7.61 9.15
N ARG A 68 -0.52 8.70 9.70
CA ARG A 68 -1.44 9.57 8.96
C ARG A 68 -0.78 10.17 7.72
N ALA A 69 0.46 10.65 7.83
CA ALA A 69 1.20 11.20 6.70
C ALA A 69 1.48 10.15 5.61
N GLN A 70 1.80 8.91 6.00
CA GLN A 70 1.99 7.80 5.07
C GLN A 70 0.67 7.37 4.40
N ILE A 71 -0.42 7.26 5.16
CA ILE A 71 -1.75 6.92 4.61
C ILE A 71 -2.16 7.96 3.55
N LYS A 72 -1.88 9.25 3.77
CA LYS A 72 -2.16 10.31 2.79
C LYS A 72 -1.42 10.17 1.45
N ARG A 73 -0.34 9.37 1.40
CA ARG A 73 0.41 9.09 0.18
C ARG A 73 -0.16 7.89 -0.60
N LEU A 74 -1.08 7.13 0.00
CA LEU A 74 -1.67 5.98 -0.67
C LEU A 74 -2.54 6.44 -1.83
N PRO A 75 -2.39 5.81 -3.01
CA PRO A 75 -3.23 6.12 -4.15
C PRO A 75 -4.67 5.71 -3.90
N GLY A 76 -5.61 6.51 -4.40
CA GLY A 76 -7.02 6.15 -4.42
C GLY A 76 -7.80 6.47 -3.13
N ILE A 77 -7.16 6.93 -2.07
CA ILE A 77 -7.83 7.36 -0.82
C ILE A 77 -8.80 8.53 -1.02
N GLU A 78 -8.62 9.30 -2.11
CA GLU A 78 -9.47 10.42 -2.51
C GLU A 78 -10.83 9.99 -3.07
N TYR A 79 -11.01 8.69 -3.34
CA TYR A 79 -12.22 8.14 -3.92
C TYR A 79 -13.06 7.42 -2.88
N SER A 80 -14.38 7.49 -3.03
CA SER A 80 -15.28 6.60 -2.31
C SER A 80 -15.06 5.15 -2.75
N LYS A 81 -15.52 4.21 -1.93
CA LYS A 81 -15.48 2.77 -2.26
C LYS A 81 -16.18 2.50 -3.59
N GLU A 82 -17.33 3.13 -3.81
CA GLU A 82 -18.15 2.96 -5.01
C GLU A 82 -17.39 3.47 -6.25
N GLU A 83 -16.72 4.62 -6.15
CA GLU A 83 -15.91 5.18 -7.23
C GLU A 83 -14.69 4.30 -7.55
N GLN A 84 -14.01 3.77 -6.53
CA GLN A 84 -12.90 2.83 -6.71
C GLN A 84 -13.35 1.57 -7.47
N LEU A 85 -14.48 0.99 -7.07
CA LEU A 85 -15.04 -0.20 -7.71
C LEU A 85 -15.48 0.08 -9.15
N GLN A 86 -16.09 1.24 -9.42
CA GLN A 86 -16.46 1.64 -10.77
C GLN A 86 -15.23 1.81 -11.67
N LYS A 87 -14.17 2.48 -11.18
CA LYS A 87 -12.90 2.63 -11.93
C LYS A 87 -12.26 1.29 -12.22
N LEU A 88 -12.25 0.37 -11.26
CA LEU A 88 -11.74 -0.99 -11.44
C LEU A 88 -12.49 -1.72 -12.57
N GLU A 89 -13.82 -1.62 -12.61
CA GLU A 89 -14.62 -2.25 -13.65
C GLU A 89 -14.38 -1.63 -15.03
N ILE A 90 -14.24 -0.31 -15.11
CA ILE A 90 -13.87 0.39 -16.35
C ILE A 90 -12.50 -0.11 -16.84
N LEU A 91 -11.49 -0.18 -15.97
CA LEU A 91 -10.16 -0.66 -16.33
C LEU A 91 -10.18 -2.11 -16.82
N ARG A 92 -10.96 -2.99 -16.20
CA ARG A 92 -11.14 -4.38 -16.65
C ARG A 92 -11.76 -4.44 -18.05
N LYS A 93 -12.78 -3.64 -18.32
CA LYS A 93 -13.40 -3.55 -19.66
C LYS A 93 -12.40 -3.03 -20.70
N GLN A 94 -11.67 -1.96 -20.37
CA GLN A 94 -10.64 -1.41 -21.26
C GLN A 94 -9.56 -2.45 -21.58
N LEU A 95 -9.07 -3.18 -20.58
CA LEU A 95 -8.08 -4.23 -20.77
C LEU A 95 -8.59 -5.33 -21.70
N ARG A 96 -9.83 -5.79 -21.50
CA ARG A 96 -10.48 -6.79 -22.37
C ARG A 96 -10.54 -6.31 -23.82
N LEU A 97 -11.09 -5.12 -24.05
CA LEU A 97 -11.23 -4.54 -25.39
C LEU A 97 -9.88 -4.32 -26.07
N LYS A 98 -8.87 -3.83 -25.34
CA LYS A 98 -7.51 -3.67 -25.86
C LYS A 98 -6.90 -5.01 -26.26
N LYS A 99 -7.06 -6.06 -25.45
CA LYS A 99 -6.61 -7.42 -25.79
C LYS A 99 -7.30 -7.97 -27.03
N GLU A 100 -8.62 -7.83 -27.13
CA GLU A 100 -9.38 -8.22 -28.33
C GLU A 100 -8.92 -7.48 -29.58
N LEU A 101 -8.65 -6.18 -29.46
CA LEU A 101 -8.16 -5.36 -30.57
C LEU A 101 -6.76 -5.81 -31.04
N LEU A 102 -5.84 -6.02 -30.11
CA LEU A 102 -4.51 -6.55 -30.42
C LEU A 102 -4.60 -7.93 -31.10
N LEU A 103 -5.50 -8.80 -30.62
CA LEU A 103 -5.74 -10.11 -31.23
C LEU A 103 -6.27 -9.98 -32.66
N LYS A 104 -7.20 -9.05 -32.91
CA LYS A 104 -7.69 -8.75 -34.26
C LYS A 104 -6.57 -8.26 -35.16
N TYR A 105 -5.75 -7.30 -34.72
CA TYR A 105 -4.61 -6.84 -35.52
C TYR A 105 -3.60 -7.97 -35.81
N ARG A 106 -3.29 -8.81 -34.82
CA ARG A 106 -2.43 -9.98 -35.03
C ARG A 106 -2.98 -10.92 -36.10
N ASN A 107 -4.27 -11.18 -36.08
CA ASN A 107 -4.92 -12.11 -37.00
C ASN A 107 -5.25 -11.50 -38.36
N MET A 108 -5.36 -10.17 -38.47
CA MET A 108 -5.60 -9.44 -39.73
C MET A 108 -4.30 -9.04 -40.43
N CYS A 109 -3.18 -8.84 -39.73
CA CYS A 109 -1.86 -8.58 -40.31
C CYS A 109 -1.18 -9.83 -40.90
N THR A 110 -1.96 -10.82 -41.33
CA THR A 110 -1.53 -11.79 -42.36
C THR A 110 -1.89 -11.25 -43.76
N PHE A 111 -1.75 -9.94 -43.98
CA PHE A 111 -1.71 -9.43 -45.34
C PHE A 111 -0.42 -9.94 -45.96
N ASP A 112 -0.57 -10.80 -46.96
CA ASP A 112 0.48 -11.27 -47.84
C ASP A 112 1.53 -10.18 -48.06
N ALA A 113 2.72 -10.33 -47.47
CA ALA A 113 3.88 -9.68 -48.01
C ALA A 113 4.06 -10.29 -49.40
N PRO A 114 3.84 -9.56 -50.51
CA PRO A 114 4.13 -10.10 -51.82
C PRO A 114 5.62 -10.44 -51.81
N LYS A 115 5.94 -11.71 -51.98
CA LYS A 115 7.31 -12.16 -52.21
C LYS A 115 7.78 -11.48 -53.49
N VAL A 116 8.61 -10.44 -53.35
CA VAL A 116 9.46 -9.90 -54.41
C VAL A 116 10.83 -10.56 -54.25
#